data_AF-A0A957C217-F1
#
_entry.id   AF-A0A957C217-F1
#
_cell.length_a   1.000
_cell.length_b   1.000
_cell.length_c   1.000
_cell.angle_alpha   90.00
_cell.angle_beta   90.00
_cell.angle_gamma   90.00
#
_symmetry.space_group_name_H-M   'P 1'
#
loop_
_entity.id
_entity.type
_entity.pdbx_description
1 polymer ?
#
loop_
_entity_poly.entity_id
_entity_poly.type
_entity_poly.pdbx_seq_one_letter_code
_entity_poly.pdbx_strand_id
1 'polypeptide(L)' 'PGWQEDVSDARTPDDLPQAARDYIQRISELCNVPVLAVGVGPERSQVVAF' A
#
# COMPACT_ATOMS: atom_id res chain seq x y z
N PRO A 1 5.14 14.97 -2.12
CA PRO A 1 5.74 13.84 -2.86
C PRO A 1 4.70 12.74 -3.08
N GLY A 2 4.62 12.22 -4.30
CA GLY A 2 3.83 11.03 -4.63
C GLY A 2 4.73 9.99 -5.29
N TRP A 3 4.13 8.92 -5.82
CA TRP A 3 4.82 7.91 -6.61
C TRP A 3 4.26 7.89 -8.04
N GLN A 4 5.10 7.56 -9.00
CA GLN A 4 4.72 7.34 -10.40
C GLN A 4 4.96 5.89 -10.84
N GLU A 5 5.60 5.09 -9.99
CA GLU A 5 5.87 3.68 -10.23
C GLU A 5 4.56 2.89 -10.24
N ASP A 6 4.48 1.90 -11.13
CA ASP A 6 3.39 0.94 -11.15
C ASP A 6 3.51 -0.01 -9.95
N VAL A 7 2.40 -0.20 -9.23
CA VAL A 7 2.31 -1.05 -8.04
C VAL A 7 1.42 -2.27 -8.26
N SER A 8 0.92 -2.48 -9.49
CA SER A 8 -0.01 -3.57 -9.84
C SER A 8 0.53 -4.97 -9.52
N ASP A 9 1.84 -5.13 -9.52
CA ASP A 9 2.54 -6.40 -9.24
C ASP A 9 3.01 -6.55 -7.78
N ALA A 10 2.85 -5.53 -6.94
CA ALA A 10 3.24 -5.59 -5.53
C ALA A 10 2.43 -6.67 -4.78
N ARG A 11 3.10 -7.49 -3.98
CA ARG A 11 2.47 -8.52 -3.13
C ARG A 11 2.86 -8.40 -1.67
N THR A 12 3.94 -7.69 -1.39
CA THR A 12 4.44 -7.40 -0.05
C THR A 12 4.58 -5.89 0.15
N PRO A 13 4.59 -5.39 1.40
CA PRO A 13 4.79 -3.97 1.68
C PRO A 13 6.10 -3.42 1.13
N ASP A 14 7.14 -4.27 1.07
CA ASP A 14 8.47 -3.89 0.59
C ASP A 14 8.51 -3.65 -0.92
N ASP A 15 7.59 -4.25 -1.68
CA ASP A 15 7.45 -4.03 -3.13
C ASP A 15 6.88 -2.64 -3.46
N LEU A 16 6.25 -1.97 -2.48
CA LEU A 16 5.66 -0.65 -2.69
C LEU A 16 6.73 0.45 -2.69
N PRO A 17 6.51 1.55 -3.41
CA PRO A 17 7.33 2.74 -3.28
C PRO A 17 7.34 3.26 -1.83
N GLN A 18 8.48 3.80 -1.38
CA GLN A 18 8.58 4.35 -0.03
C GLN A 18 7.51 5.41 0.24
N ALA A 19 7.25 6.30 -0.73
CA ALA A 19 6.22 7.32 -0.61
C ALA A 19 4.80 6.73 -0.44
N ALA A 20 4.51 5.55 -1.02
CA ALA A 20 3.24 4.86 -0.86
C ALA A 20 3.11 4.25 0.54
N ARG A 21 4.19 3.62 1.05
CA ARG A 21 4.23 3.12 2.43
C ARG A 21 4.03 4.23 3.45
N ASP A 22 4.72 5.35 3.29
CA ASP A 22 4.61 6.52 4.18
C ASP A 22 3.17 7.06 4.18
N TYR A 23 2.51 7.07 3.02
CA TYR A 23 1.12 7.48 2.89
C TYR A 23 0.15 6.54 3.63
N ILE A 24 0.35 5.23 3.48
CA ILE A 24 -0.46 4.20 4.17
C ILE A 24 -0.28 4.31 5.68
N GLN A 25 0.96 4.46 6.15
CA GLN A 25 1.26 4.69 7.57
C GLN A 25 0.55 5.93 8.08
N ARG A 26 0.61 7.04 7.33
CA ARG A 26 -0.04 8.29 7.72
C ARG A 26 -1.55 8.14 7.88
N ILE A 27 -2.21 7.38 6.99
CA ILE A 27 -3.64 7.06 7.11
C ILE A 27 -3.91 6.26 8.39
N SER A 28 -3.11 5.22 8.65
CA SER A 28 -3.25 4.37 9.84
C SER A 28 -3.16 5.19 11.14
N GLU A 29 -2.17 6.09 11.23
CA GLU A 29 -1.99 7.00 12.36
C GLU A 29 -3.18 7.96 12.53
N LEU A 30 -3.67 8.54 11.43
CA LEU A 30 -4.79 9.48 11.46
C LEU A 30 -6.10 8.82 11.88
N CYS A 31 -6.33 7.58 11.46
CA CYS A 31 -7.52 6.82 11.79
C CYS A 31 -7.39 6.06 13.12
N ASN A 32 -6.20 6.02 13.72
CA ASN A 32 -5.88 5.27 14.94
C ASN A 32 -6.27 3.78 14.85
N VAL A 33 -6.11 3.19 13.66
CA VAL A 33 -6.39 1.78 13.37
C VAL A 33 -5.33 1.23 12.41
N PRO A 34 -4.91 -0.04 12.56
CA PRO A 34 -3.94 -0.65 11.66
C PRO A 34 -4.54 -0.88 10.27
N VAL A 35 -3.74 -0.65 9.23
CA VAL A 35 -4.05 -1.11 7.87
C VAL A 35 -3.56 -2.54 7.74
N LEU A 36 -4.44 -3.46 7.38
CA LEU A 36 -4.12 -4.89 7.25
C LEU A 36 -3.86 -5.31 5.80
N ALA A 37 -4.48 -4.62 4.85
CA ALA A 37 -4.33 -4.94 3.44
C ALA A 37 -4.64 -3.72 2.55
N VAL A 38 -4.00 -3.68 1.38
CA VAL A 38 -4.21 -2.66 0.35
C VAL A 38 -4.38 -3.34 -1.01
N GLY A 39 -5.49 -3.04 -1.69
CA GLY A 39 -5.71 -3.46 -3.07
C GLY A 39 -4.87 -2.62 -4.03
N VAL A 40 -4.06 -3.26 -4.86
CA VAL A 40 -3.15 -2.61 -5.82
C VAL A 40 -3.58 -2.78 -7.27
N GLY A 41 -4.73 -3.43 -7.52
CA GLY A 41 -5.27 -3.61 -8.85
C GLY A 41 -6.66 -4.26 -8.86
N PRO A 42 -7.24 -4.50 -10.05
CA PRO A 42 -8.59 -5.05 -10.20
C PRO A 42 -8.71 -6.54 -9.86
N GLU A 43 -7.63 -7.32 -9.92
CA GLU A 43 -7.68 -8.77 -9.66
C GLU A 43 -7.73 -9.09 -8.17
N ARG A 44 -8.33 -10.23 -7.80
CA ARG A 44 -8.41 -10.68 -6.40
C ARG A 44 -7.05 -10.95 -5.76
N SER A 45 -6.06 -11.35 -6.56
CA SER A 45 -4.68 -11.60 -6.14
C SER A 45 -3.86 -10.32 -5.99
N GLN A 46 -4.34 -9.18 -6.49
CA GLN A 46 -3.65 -7.89 -6.43
C GLN A 46 -3.93 -7.18 -5.11
N VAL A 47 -3.47 -7.82 -4.03
CA VAL A 47 -3.59 -7.33 -2.67
C VAL A 47 -2.24 -7.46 -1.97
N VAL A 48 -1.81 -6.40 -1.31
CA VAL A 48 -0.66 -6.38 -0.40
C VAL A 48 -1.17 -6.54 1.02
N ALA A 49 -0.65 -7.52 1.77
CA ALA A 49 -0.94 -7.71 3.19
C ALA A 49 0.15 -7.06 4.06
N PHE A 50 -0.24 -6.42 5.17
CA PHE A 50 0.63 -5.69 6.11
C PHE A 50 0.70 -6.37 7.48
#